data_AF-A0AAU5SVS7-F1
#
_entry.id   AF-A0AAU5SVS7-F1
#
_cell.length_a   1.000
_cell.length_b   1.000
_cell.length_c   1.000
_cell.angle_alpha   90.00
_cell.angle_beta   90.00
_cell.angle_gamma   90.00
#
_symmetry.space_group_name_H-M   'P 1'
#
loop_
_entity.id
_entity.type
_entity.pdbx_description
1 polymer ?
#
loop_
_entity_poly.entity_id
_entity_poly.type
_entity_poly.pdbx_seq_one_letter_code
_entity_poly.pdbx_strand_id
1 'polypeptide(L)' 'MRKVMDCREYPSEIGCTLMITGEEEEVLGAAVQHAVAVHGEEDTPEFRTALRGMLKPEVPQHA' A
#
# COMPACT_ATOMS: atom_id res chain seq x y z
N MET A 1 3.02 -11.25 -9.87
CA MET A 1 3.73 -11.65 -8.63
C MET A 1 3.00 -10.99 -7.49
N ARG A 2 2.58 -11.76 -6.48
CA ARG A 2 1.82 -11.20 -5.37
C ARG A 2 2.66 -10.24 -4.51
N LYS A 3 2.03 -9.15 -4.12
CA LYS A 3 2.61 -8.04 -3.36
C LYS A 3 1.79 -7.78 -2.11
N VAL A 4 2.43 -7.07 -1.19
CA VAL A 4 1.80 -6.52 -0.01
C VAL A 4 2.18 -5.07 0.19
N MET A 5 1.20 -4.29 0.63
CA MET A 5 1.42 -3.01 1.31
C MET A 5 0.83 -3.10 2.71
N ASP A 6 1.65 -2.83 3.72
CA ASP A 6 1.24 -2.84 5.12
C ASP A 6 1.34 -1.42 5.70
N CYS A 7 0.19 -0.79 5.96
CA CYS A 7 0.13 0.57 6.47
C CYS A 7 0.79 0.70 7.86
N ARG A 8 0.92 -0.40 8.61
CA ARG A 8 1.53 -0.41 9.95
C ARG A 8 3.04 -0.16 9.90
N GLU A 9 3.67 -0.38 8.75
CA GLU A 9 5.10 -0.19 8.57
C GLU A 9 5.47 1.28 8.32
N TYR A 10 4.47 2.15 8.14
CA TYR A 10 4.67 3.57 7.86
C TYR A 10 4.11 4.43 9.00
N PRO A 11 4.86 5.44 9.45
CA PRO A 11 4.38 6.32 10.50
C PRO A 11 3.14 7.08 10.01
N SER A 12 2.03 6.91 10.73
CA SER A 12 0.76 7.57 10.44
C SER A 12 0.10 8.03 11.72
N GLU A 13 -0.40 9.27 11.76
CA GLU A 13 -1.19 9.79 12.88
C GLU A 13 -2.55 9.09 13.02
N ILE A 14 -3.03 8.45 11.95
CA ILE A 14 -4.32 7.77 11.88
C ILE A 14 -4.27 6.39 12.56
N GLY A 15 -3.08 5.84 12.78
CA GLY A 15 -2.92 4.49 13.35
C GLY A 15 -3.51 3.40 12.44
N CYS A 16 -3.38 3.56 11.12
CA CYS A 16 -3.94 2.62 10.15
C CYS A 16 -3.37 1.21 10.33
N THR A 17 -4.25 0.22 10.47
CA THR A 17 -3.87 -1.19 10.65
C THR A 17 -4.08 -2.04 9.41
N LEU A 18 -4.40 -1.42 8.27
CA LEU A 18 -4.71 -2.14 7.04
C LEU A 18 -3.45 -2.75 6.41
N MET A 19 -3.64 -3.93 5.85
CA MET A 19 -2.67 -4.64 5.02
C MET A 19 -3.40 -5.06 3.76
N ILE A 20 -2.87 -4.70 2.59
CA ILE A 20 -3.47 -4.95 1.29
C ILE A 20 -2.57 -5.91 0.53
N THR A 21 -3.10 -7.06 0.09
CA THR A 21 -2.34 -8.05 -0.70
C THR A 21 -3.08 -8.44 -1.98
N GLY A 22 -2.33 -8.70 -3.05
CA GLY A 22 -2.87 -8.85 -4.41
C GLY A 22 -1.77 -8.90 -5.46
N GLU A 23 -2.14 -8.86 -6.74
CA GLU A 23 -1.16 -8.57 -7.80
C GLU A 23 -0.70 -7.11 -7.70
N GLU A 24 0.51 -6.83 -8.20
CA GLU A 24 1.19 -5.53 -8.01
C GLU A 24 0.32 -4.31 -8.34
N GLU A 25 -0.33 -4.30 -9.50
CA GLU A 25 -1.16 -3.17 -9.93
C GLU A 25 -2.49 -3.07 -9.15
N GLU A 26 -3.04 -4.19 -8.68
CA GLU A 26 -4.23 -4.20 -7.83
C GLU A 26 -3.92 -3.57 -6.47
N VAL A 27 -2.80 -3.98 -5.86
CA VAL A 27 -2.36 -3.46 -4.56
C VAL A 27 -2.00 -1.98 -4.68
N LEU A 28 -1.29 -1.58 -5.73
CA LEU A 28 -0.96 -0.17 -5.95
C LEU A 28 -2.22 0.68 -6.09
N GLY A 29 -3.17 0.26 -6.93
CA GLY A 29 -4.42 1.00 -7.12
C GLY A 29 -5.22 1.16 -5.82
N ALA A 30 -5.38 0.06 -5.06
CA ALA A 30 -6.07 0.07 -3.78
C ALA A 30 -5.33 0.92 -2.73
N ALA A 31 -4.00 0.85 -2.67
CA ALA A 31 -3.19 1.64 -1.74
C ALA A 31 -3.28 3.14 -2.03
N VAL A 32 -3.25 3.56 -3.30
CA VAL A 32 -3.43 4.96 -3.71
C VAL A 32 -4.81 5.46 -3.30
N GLN A 33 -5.87 4.71 -3.62
CA GLN A 33 -7.23 5.10 -3.25
C GLN A 33 -7.39 5.22 -1.73
N HIS A 34 -6.82 4.28 -0.97
CA HIS A 34 -6.83 4.32 0.49
C HIS A 34 -6.06 5.53 1.04
N ALA A 35 -4.86 5.80 0.53
CA ALA A 35 -4.05 6.91 0.97
C ALA A 35 -4.73 8.26 0.71
N VAL A 36 -5.38 8.44 -0.44
CA VAL A 36 -6.14 9.67 -0.74
C VAL A 36 -7.36 9.79 0.18
N ALA A 37 -8.17 8.74 0.27
CA ALA A 37 -9.46 8.82 0.98
C ALA A 37 -9.34 8.85 2.50
N VAL A 38 -8.31 8.20 3.06
CA VAL A 38 -8.13 8.03 4.51
C VAL A 38 -6.98 8.86 5.04
N HIS A 39 -5.85 8.91 4.32
CA HIS A 39 -4.65 9.64 4.74
C HIS A 39 -4.59 11.07 4.18
N GLY A 40 -5.48 11.45 3.27
CA GLY A 40 -5.51 12.79 2.68
C GLY A 40 -4.35 13.08 1.72
N GLU A 41 -3.67 12.03 1.24
CA GLU A 41 -2.59 12.17 0.26
C GLU A 41 -3.12 12.63 -1.10
N GLU A 42 -2.27 13.25 -1.92
CA GLU A 42 -2.61 13.62 -3.29
C GLU A 42 -2.22 12.51 -4.29
N ASP A 43 -3.14 12.16 -5.19
CA ASP A 43 -2.89 11.18 -6.25
C ASP A 43 -2.04 11.78 -7.38
N THR A 44 -0.72 11.80 -7.17
CA THR A 44 0.27 12.28 -8.15
C THR A 44 1.09 11.14 -8.75
N PRO A 45 1.64 11.29 -9.97
CA PRO A 45 2.55 10.30 -10.55
C PRO A 45 3.76 9.97 -9.67
N GLU A 46 4.30 10.98 -8.99
CA GLU A 46 5.41 10.86 -8.05
C GLU A 46 5.01 10.03 -6.83
N PHE A 47 3.82 10.29 -6.26
CA PHE A 47 3.28 9.53 -5.14
C PHE A 47 3.03 8.07 -5.52
N ARG A 48 2.44 7.80 -6.69
CA ARG A 48 2.27 6.44 -7.22
C ARG A 48 3.60 5.72 -7.40
N THR A 49 4.63 6.43 -7.84
CA THR A 49 5.98 5.86 -8.00
C THR A 49 6.60 5.53 -6.64
N ALA A 50 6.43 6.40 -5.64
CA ALA A 50 6.88 6.16 -4.28
C ALA A 50 6.19 4.93 -3.68
N LEU A 51 4.85 4.84 -3.77
CA LEU A 51 4.09 3.68 -3.29
C LEU A 51 4.48 2.39 -4.02
N ARG A 52 4.75 2.44 -5.32
CA ARG A 52 5.23 1.25 -6.04
C ARG A 52 6.57 0.75 -5.49
N GLY A 53 7.48 1.66 -5.11
CA GLY A 53 8.75 1.33 -4.45
C GLY A 53 8.59 0.76 -3.03
N MET A 54 7.44 0.97 -2.40
CA MET A 54 7.10 0.47 -1.07
C MET A 54 6.51 -0.95 -1.07
N LEU A 55 6.08 -1.47 -2.23
CA LEU A 55 5.49 -2.80 -2.35
C LEU A 55 6.50 -3.91 -2.06
N LYS A 56 6.18 -4.74 -1.07
CA LYS A 56 6.98 -5.92 -0.69
C LYS A 56 6.40 -7.18 -1.34
N PRO A 57 7.22 -8.21 -1.62
CA PRO A 57 6.68 -9.52 -2.01
C PRO A 57 5.81 -10.09 -0.89
N GLU A 58 4.68 -10.69 -1.25
CA GLU A 58 3.87 -11.42 -0.27
C GLU A 58 4.63 -12.68 0.18
N VAL A 59 4.88 -12.80 1.49
CA VAL A 59 5.45 -14.01 2.09
C VAL A 59 4.30 -14.99 2.33
N PRO A 60 4.43 -16.28 1.98
CA PRO A 60 3.39 -17.27 2.23
C PRO A 60 2.97 -17.25 3.70
N GLN A 61 1.71 -16.93 3.98
CA GLN A 61 1.24 -16.81 5.36
C GLN A 61 0.93 -18.16 6.03
N HIS A 62 1.01 -19.28 5.32
CA HIS A 62 0.90 -20.62 5.90
C HIS A 62 1.78 -21.61 5.11
N ALA A 63 2.55 -22.41 5.83
CA ALA A 63 3.18 -23.64 5.33
C ALA A 63 2.29 -24.84 5.69
#